data_AF-A0A517TJP1-F1
#
_entry.id   AF-A0A517TJP1-F1
#
_cell.length_a   1.000
_cell.length_b   1.000
_cell.length_c   1.000
_cell.angle_alpha   90.00
_cell.angle_beta   90.00
_cell.angle_gamma   90.00
#
_symmetry.space_group_name_H-M   'P 1'
#
loop_
_entity.id
_entity.type
_entity.pdbx_description
1 polymer ?
#
loop_
_entity_poly.entity_id
_entity_poly.type
_entity_poly.pdbx_seq_one_letter_code
_entity_poly.pdbx_strand_id
1 'polypeptide(L)'
;MNRTRRPRRQAFSLMELLAVVTILGIIAAIIVPRVTTSSDTAKAKVHAHNRATINSAIERYYIEQGSWPSANLKELDTVDYFPDGIPTNPIDSSSYAMNATSHRID
;
A
#
# COMPACT_ATOMS: atom_id res chain seq x y z
N MET A 1 -46.21 62.50 -1.65
CA MET A 1 -45.84 61.35 -2.51
C MET A 1 -44.72 60.55 -1.85
N ASN A 2 -45.00 59.33 -1.36
CA ASN A 2 -43.98 58.43 -0.80
C ASN A 2 -43.49 57.46 -1.90
N ARG A 3 -42.24 57.61 -2.35
CA ARG A 3 -41.59 56.66 -3.27
C ARG A 3 -41.00 55.50 -2.46
N THR A 4 -41.68 54.36 -2.46
CA THR A 4 -41.14 53.09 -1.94
C THR A 4 -39.98 52.63 -2.82
N ARG A 5 -38.74 52.70 -2.30
CA ARG A 5 -37.56 52.14 -2.99
C ARG A 5 -37.63 50.61 -2.95
N ARG A 6 -37.70 49.97 -4.12
CA ARG A 6 -37.56 48.50 -4.21
C ARG A 6 -36.13 48.10 -3.84
N PRO A 7 -35.92 47.04 -3.06
CA PRO A 7 -34.58 46.53 -2.79
C PRO A 7 -33.94 46.08 -4.11
N ARG A 8 -32.74 46.59 -4.40
CA ARG A 8 -31.97 46.13 -5.56
C ARG A 8 -31.58 44.67 -5.32
N ARG A 9 -32.05 43.77 -6.20
CA ARG A 9 -31.52 42.40 -6.27
C ARG A 9 -30.01 42.50 -6.54
N GLN A 10 -29.21 41.95 -5.64
CA GLN A 10 -27.78 41.78 -5.85
C GLN A 10 -27.60 40.68 -6.90
N ALA A 11 -27.06 41.03 -8.07
CA ALA A 11 -26.65 40.08 -9.08
C ALA A 11 -25.20 39.68 -8.80
N PHE A 12 -24.85 38.43 -9.08
CA PHE A 12 -23.49 37.90 -8.93
C PHE A 12 -22.47 38.77 -9.69
N SER A 13 -21.37 39.10 -9.02
CA SER A 13 -20.24 39.80 -9.63
C SER A 13 -19.31 38.81 -10.33
N LEU A 14 -18.71 39.23 -11.44
CA LEU A 14 -17.65 38.48 -12.10
C LEU A 14 -16.46 38.22 -11.15
N MET A 15 -16.17 39.14 -10.24
CA MET A 15 -15.11 38.96 -9.24
C MET A 15 -15.43 37.88 -8.22
N GLU A 16 -16.72 37.70 -7.87
CA GLU A 16 -17.14 36.64 -6.94
C GLU A 16 -16.94 35.26 -7.59
N LEU A 17 -17.34 35.12 -8.86
CA LEU A 17 -17.12 33.88 -9.59
C LEU A 17 -15.62 33.60 -9.79
N LEU A 18 -14.83 34.62 -10.11
CA LEU A 18 -13.39 34.50 -10.29
C LEU A 18 -12.69 34.04 -9.00
N ALA A 19 -13.01 34.66 -7.86
CA ALA A 19 -12.44 34.27 -6.58
C ALA A 19 -12.77 32.80 -6.24
N VAL A 20 -14.00 32.34 -6.50
CA VAL A 20 -14.42 30.96 -6.24
C VAL A 20 -13.63 29.96 -7.09
N VAL A 21 -13.53 30.17 -8.41
CA VAL A 21 -12.79 29.23 -9.28
C VAL A 21 -11.30 29.23 -8.98
N THR A 22 -10.72 30.37 -8.57
CA THR A 22 -9.33 30.44 -8.12
C THR A 22 -9.10 29.63 -6.85
N ILE A 23 -9.97 29.77 -5.82
CA ILE A 23 -9.85 28.99 -4.59
C ILE A 23 -10.03 27.49 -4.87
N LEU A 24 -11.00 27.10 -5.70
CA LEU A 24 -11.21 25.70 -6.11
C LEU A 24 -10.00 25.13 -6.85
N GLY A 25 -9.36 25.90 -7.74
CA GLY A 25 -8.14 25.49 -8.45
C GLY A 25 -6.96 25.23 -7.52
N ILE A 26 -6.74 26.10 -6.52
CA ILE A 26 -5.68 25.93 -5.51
C ILE A 26 -5.93 24.67 -4.68
N ILE A 27 -7.16 24.47 -4.21
CA ILE A 27 -7.54 23.30 -3.39
C ILE A 27 -7.38 22.00 -4.21
N ALA A 28 -7.83 21.99 -5.46
CA ALA A 28 -7.73 20.83 -6.34
C ALA A 28 -6.28 20.41 -6.59
N ALA A 29 -5.36 21.36 -6.76
CA ALA A 29 -3.94 21.08 -6.97
C ALA A 29 -3.27 20.40 -5.76
N ILE A 30 -3.69 20.73 -4.53
CA ILE A 30 -3.06 20.24 -3.30
C ILE A 30 -3.58 18.85 -2.89
N ILE A 31 -4.84 18.52 -3.19
CA ILE A 31 -5.49 17.29 -2.70
C ILE A 31 -5.04 16.04 -3.47
N VAL A 32 -4.78 16.16 -4.78
CA VAL A 32 -4.53 15.01 -5.67
C VAL A 32 -3.29 14.15 -5.32
N PRO A 33 -2.10 14.69 -4.99
CA PRO A 33 -0.87 13.89 -4.99
C PRO A 33 -0.65 12.99 -3.76
N ARG A 34 -1.62 12.80 -2.85
CA ARG A 34 -1.36 12.16 -1.55
C ARG A 34 -1.49 10.64 -1.48
N VAL A 35 -1.98 9.96 -2.53
CA VAL A 35 -2.49 8.57 -2.36
C VAL A 35 -1.59 7.48 -2.96
N THR A 36 -0.63 7.81 -3.83
CA THR A 36 0.10 6.79 -4.61
C THR A 36 1.39 6.29 -3.96
N THR A 37 2.16 7.16 -3.29
CA THR A 37 3.47 6.80 -2.74
C THR A 37 3.41 5.90 -1.50
N SER A 38 2.33 5.98 -0.72
CA SER A 38 2.17 5.19 0.50
C SER A 38 1.94 3.70 0.22
N SER A 39 1.22 3.37 -0.85
CA SER A 39 0.90 1.98 -1.21
C SER A 39 2.15 1.21 -1.64
N ASP A 40 2.96 1.77 -2.54
CA ASP A 40 4.16 1.09 -3.05
C ASP A 40 5.21 0.91 -1.96
N THR A 41 5.39 1.92 -1.11
CA THR A 41 6.27 1.82 0.07
C THR A 41 5.77 0.76 1.05
N ALA A 42 4.46 0.64 1.25
CA ALA A 42 3.88 -0.39 2.11
C ALA A 42 4.12 -1.78 1.54
N LYS A 43 3.90 -2.00 0.24
CA LYS A 43 4.18 -3.27 -0.43
C LYS A 43 5.64 -3.68 -0.32
N ALA A 44 6.58 -2.74 -0.53
CA ALA A 44 8.01 -3.02 -0.39
C ALA A 44 8.39 -3.42 1.05
N LYS A 45 7.82 -2.75 2.06
CA LYS A 45 8.02 -3.11 3.47
C LYS A 45 7.44 -4.48 3.82
N VAL A 46 6.24 -4.79 3.34
CA VAL A 46 5.60 -6.11 3.54
C VAL A 46 6.43 -7.19 2.85
N HIS A 47 6.93 -6.94 1.63
CA HIS A 47 7.79 -7.89 0.92
C HIS A 47 9.08 -8.20 1.71
N ALA A 48 9.76 -7.18 2.22
CA ALA A 48 10.95 -7.36 3.05
C ALA A 48 10.65 -8.11 4.36
N HIS A 49 9.51 -7.82 4.98
CA HIS A 49 9.05 -8.52 6.19
C HIS A 49 8.76 -10.00 5.92
N ASN A 50 7.98 -10.31 4.87
CA ASN A 50 7.65 -11.68 4.48
C ASN A 50 8.93 -12.50 4.22
N ARG A 51 9.91 -11.93 3.51
CA ARG A 51 11.21 -12.57 3.29
C ARG A 51 11.94 -12.90 4.58
N ALA A 52 11.96 -11.97 5.54
CA ALA A 52 12.60 -12.20 6.83
C ALA A 52 11.89 -13.32 7.60
N THR A 53 10.55 -13.29 7.66
CA THR A 53 9.73 -14.31 8.33
C THR A 53 9.94 -15.69 7.71
N ILE A 54 9.95 -15.80 6.38
CA ILE A 54 10.19 -17.06 5.68
C ILE A 54 11.61 -17.57 5.93
N ASN A 55 12.62 -16.71 5.89
CA ASN A 55 14.00 -17.11 6.22
C ASN A 55 14.11 -17.65 7.66
N SER A 56 13.46 -17.02 8.64
CA SER A 56 13.42 -17.53 10.01
C SER A 56 12.72 -18.89 10.12
N ALA A 57 11.66 -19.12 9.34
CA ALA A 57 10.99 -20.42 9.27
C ALA A 57 11.89 -21.50 8.64
N ILE A 58 12.62 -21.16 7.57
CA ILE A 58 13.61 -22.05 6.92
C ILE A 58 14.71 -22.45 7.92
N GLU A 59 15.27 -21.48 8.65
CA GLU A 59 16.30 -21.71 9.67
C GLU A 59 15.76 -22.61 10.81
N ARG A 60 14.54 -22.34 11.27
CA ARG A 60 13.89 -23.18 12.28
C ARG A 60 13.67 -24.62 11.79
N TYR A 61 13.25 -24.80 10.54
CA TYR A 61 13.08 -26.11 9.93
C TYR A 61 14.40 -26.89 9.89
N TYR A 62 15.49 -26.21 9.54
CA TYR A 62 16.81 -26.83 9.56
C TYR A 62 17.23 -27.26 10.97
N ILE A 63 16.93 -26.46 11.99
CA ILE A 63 17.21 -26.80 13.39
C ILE A 63 16.39 -28.02 13.84
N GLU A 64 15.13 -28.13 13.44
CA GLU A 64 14.22 -29.20 13.87
C GLU A 64 14.43 -30.51 13.11
N GLN A 65 14.62 -30.45 11.78
CA GLN A 65 14.71 -31.63 10.90
C GLN A 65 16.14 -31.98 10.46
N GLY A 66 17.12 -31.12 10.73
CA GLY A 66 18.52 -31.33 10.31
C GLY A 66 18.74 -31.26 8.80
N SER A 67 17.75 -30.81 8.03
CA SER A 67 17.80 -30.69 6.57
C SER A 67 17.09 -29.42 6.12
N TRP A 68 17.50 -28.87 4.99
CA TRP A 68 16.85 -27.68 4.42
C TRP A 68 15.54 -28.07 3.74
N PRO A 69 14.50 -27.21 3.80
CA PRO A 69 13.28 -27.42 3.05
C PRO A 69 13.56 -27.35 1.54
N SER A 70 12.62 -27.83 0.74
CA SER A 70 12.72 -27.77 -0.71
C SER A 70 12.57 -26.33 -1.22
N ALA A 71 13.03 -26.06 -2.45
CA ALA A 71 13.04 -24.71 -3.01
C ALA A 71 11.64 -24.06 -3.11
N ASN A 72 10.57 -24.87 -3.19
CA ASN A 72 9.19 -24.40 -3.23
C ASN A 72 8.54 -24.27 -1.84
N LEU A 73 9.31 -24.51 -0.77
CA LEU A 73 8.89 -24.35 0.63
C LEU A 73 7.69 -25.21 1.04
N LYS A 74 7.38 -26.28 0.31
CA LYS A 74 6.18 -27.10 0.57
C LYS A 74 6.15 -27.68 1.98
N GLU A 75 7.31 -27.92 2.59
CA GLU A 75 7.42 -28.43 3.96
C GLU A 75 7.08 -27.39 5.03
N LEU A 76 7.16 -26.09 4.70
CA LEU A 76 6.80 -25.00 5.60
C LEU A 76 5.30 -24.67 5.56
N ASP A 77 4.55 -25.19 4.58
CA ASP A 77 3.10 -25.00 4.47
C ASP A 77 2.34 -25.89 5.46
N THR A 78 2.66 -25.71 6.75
CA THR A 78 2.09 -26.44 7.86
C THR A 78 1.77 -25.49 9.00
N VAL A 79 0.83 -25.88 9.86
CA VAL A 79 0.34 -25.04 10.97
C VAL A 79 1.45 -24.64 11.94
N ASP A 80 2.50 -25.45 12.05
CA ASP A 80 3.63 -25.22 12.96
C ASP A 80 4.53 -24.05 12.51
N TYR A 81 4.58 -23.75 11.21
CA TYR A 81 5.41 -22.68 10.65
C TYR A 81 4.55 -21.51 10.13
N PHE A 82 3.51 -21.82 9.36
CA PHE A 82 2.61 -20.85 8.75
C PHE A 82 1.15 -21.30 8.91
N PRO A 83 0.48 -20.95 10.01
CA PRO A 83 -0.91 -21.34 10.27
C PRO A 83 -1.90 -20.84 9.21
N ASP A 84 -1.61 -19.69 8.60
CA ASP A 84 -2.43 -19.08 7.55
C ASP A 84 -1.89 -19.37 6.13
N GLY A 85 -0.92 -20.29 6.02
CA GLY A 85 -0.19 -20.56 4.78
C GLY A 85 0.94 -19.57 4.51
N ILE A 86 1.81 -19.93 3.55
CA ILE A 86 2.98 -19.12 3.21
C ILE A 86 2.53 -17.82 2.53
N PRO A 87 2.96 -16.63 3.01
CA PRO A 87 2.62 -15.36 2.39
C PRO A 87 3.08 -15.28 0.93
N THR A 88 2.31 -14.61 0.07
CA THR A 88 2.74 -14.29 -1.31
C THR A 88 3.42 -12.93 -1.39
N ASN A 89 4.10 -12.68 -2.51
CA ASN A 89 4.73 -11.41 -2.77
C ASN A 89 3.66 -10.32 -3.00
N PRO A 90 3.62 -9.23 -2.21
CA PRO A 90 2.58 -8.19 -2.29
C PRO A 90 2.68 -7.29 -3.54
N ILE A 91 3.74 -7.44 -4.35
CA ILE A 91 3.99 -6.63 -5.55
C ILE A 91 3.34 -7.27 -6.78
N ASP A 92 3.52 -8.57 -6.96
CA ASP A 92 3.15 -9.34 -8.17
C ASP A 92 2.31 -10.59 -7.86
N SER A 93 2.02 -10.87 -6.60
CA SER A 93 1.32 -12.07 -6.11
C SER A 93 2.03 -13.39 -6.40
N SER A 94 3.33 -13.37 -6.73
CA SER A 94 4.12 -14.59 -6.92
C SER A 94 4.43 -15.29 -5.59
N SER A 95 4.65 -16.60 -5.64
CA SER A 95 5.13 -17.38 -4.50
C SER A 95 6.62 -17.17 -4.28
N TYR A 96 7.06 -17.16 -3.03
CA TYR A 96 8.48 -17.13 -2.70
C TYR A 96 9.14 -18.48 -2.99
N ALA A 97 10.38 -18.43 -3.47
CA ALA A 97 11.22 -19.61 -3.68
C ALA A 97 12.57 -19.40 -2.98
N MET A 98 13.06 -20.47 -2.36
CA MET A 98 14.36 -20.50 -1.74
C MET A 98 15.44 -20.74 -2.77
N ASN A 99 16.47 -19.90 -2.74
CA ASN A 99 17.66 -20.10 -3.55
C ASN A 99 18.41 -21.35 -3.06
N ALA A 100 18.66 -22.29 -3.98
CA ALA A 100 19.27 -23.58 -3.67
C ALA A 100 20.70 -23.46 -3.13
N THR A 101 21.39 -22.35 -3.42
CA THR A 101 22.78 -22.12 -3.01
C THR A 101 22.88 -21.33 -1.71
N SER A 102 22.09 -20.25 -1.57
CA SER A 102 22.16 -19.39 -0.38
C SER A 102 21.26 -19.86 0.75
N HIS A 103 20.33 -20.78 0.48
CA HIS A 103 19.31 -21.25 1.41
C HIS A 103 18.43 -20.12 1.97
N ARG A 104 18.21 -19.06 1.17
CA ARG A 104 17.41 -17.89 1.56
C ARG A 104 16.46 -17.45 0.46
N ILE A 105 15.48 -16.63 0.84
CA ILE A 105 14.59 -15.91 -0.07
C ILE A 105 15.25 -14.60 -0.51
N ASP A 106 15.41 -14.43 -1.83
CA ASP A 106 16.05 -13.27 -2.49
C ASP A 106 15.06 -12.16 -2.88
#